data_AF-A0A3N5LL41-F1
#
_entry.id   AF-A0A3N5LL41-F1
#
_cell.length_a   1.000
_cell.length_b   1.000
_cell.length_c   1.000
_cell.angle_alpha   90.00
_cell.angle_beta   90.00
_cell.angle_gamma   90.00
#
_symmetry.space_group_name_H-M   'P 1'
#
loop_
_entity.id
_entity.type
_entity.pdbx_description
1 polymer ?
#
loop_
_entity_poly.entity_id
_entity_poly.type
_entity_poly.pdbx_seq_one_letter_code
_entity_poly.pdbx_strand_id
1 'polypeptide(L)'
;MDDYYRRSVEILLKYQSESGAYLACPNFPTYQYAWLRDGSFCALALDLTGQTGSADRFHHWGMGILRHYQAKLRACIDLAQKGGNPPSSACLHSRFTVDGDEVPGNWGHHQLDGLGT
;
A
#
# COMPACT_ATOMS: atom_id res chain seq x y z
N MET A 1 23.41 14.91 -11.32
CA MET A 1 22.21 14.56 -10.53
C MET A 1 22.29 15.35 -9.24
N ASP A 2 21.27 16.14 -8.95
CA ASP A 2 21.24 16.98 -7.76
C ASP A 2 21.25 16.15 -6.48
N ASP A 3 21.86 16.66 -5.41
CA ASP A 3 22.03 15.94 -4.15
C ASP A 3 20.70 15.43 -3.57
N TYR A 4 19.62 16.20 -3.73
CA TYR A 4 18.27 15.79 -3.34
C TYR A 4 17.74 14.57 -4.09
N TYR A 5 18.05 14.43 -5.39
CA TYR A 5 17.60 13.28 -6.17
C TYR A 5 18.19 11.99 -5.63
N ARG A 6 19.52 11.96 -5.46
CA ARG A 6 20.22 10.81 -4.89
C ARG A 6 19.72 10.52 -3.47
N ARG A 7 19.54 11.58 -2.68
CA ARG A 7 19.07 11.44 -1.31
C ARG A 7 17.66 10.87 -1.21
N SER A 8 16.76 11.23 -2.12
CA SER A 8 15.40 10.67 -2.19
C SER A 8 15.43 9.17 -2.46
N VAL A 9 16.22 8.72 -3.44
CA VAL A 9 16.39 7.29 -3.74
C VAL A 9 16.95 6.53 -2.53
N GLU A 10 18.00 7.05 -1.90
CA GLU A 10 18.59 6.44 -0.70
C GLU A 10 17.59 6.28 0.44
N ILE A 11 16.76 7.30 0.69
CA ILE A 11 15.76 7.27 1.78
C ILE A 11 14.68 6.23 1.48
N LEU A 12 14.13 6.21 0.26
CA LEU A 12 13.09 5.24 -0.11
C LEU A 12 13.61 3.80 0.00
N LEU A 13 14.83 3.54 -0.46
CA LEU A 13 15.46 2.21 -0.34
C LEU A 13 15.75 1.84 1.11
N LYS A 14 16.24 2.78 1.92
CA LYS A 14 16.58 2.56 3.33
C LYS A 14 15.36 2.16 4.17
N TYR A 15 14.20 2.72 3.87
CA TYR A 15 12.98 2.55 4.66
C TYR A 15 11.93 1.65 4.02
N GLN A 16 12.21 1.05 2.86
CA GLN A 16 11.42 -0.07 2.39
C GLN A 16 11.62 -1.25 3.34
N SER A 17 10.53 -1.87 3.78
CA SER A 17 10.59 -3.09 4.60
C SER A 17 11.14 -4.26 3.79
N GLU A 18 11.60 -5.30 4.49
CA GLU A 18 12.04 -6.55 3.87
C GLU A 18 10.91 -7.24 3.09
N SER A 19 9.67 -7.10 3.55
CA SER A 19 8.47 -7.59 2.86
C SER A 19 8.17 -6.86 1.55
N GLY A 20 8.75 -5.67 1.33
CA GLY A 20 8.54 -4.84 0.13
C GLY A 20 7.66 -3.60 0.33
N ALA A 21 7.04 -3.45 1.50
CA ALA A 21 6.19 -2.30 1.81
C ALA A 21 7.02 -1.01 1.97
N TYR A 22 6.46 0.12 1.54
CA TYR A 22 7.00 1.44 1.91
C TYR A 22 6.16 2.03 3.05
N LEU A 23 6.82 2.36 4.16
CA LEU A 23 6.17 3.12 5.23
C LEU A 23 5.90 4.55 4.76
N ALA A 24 4.70 5.07 5.02
CA ALA A 24 4.37 6.46 4.70
C ALA A 24 5.26 7.44 5.48
N CYS A 25 5.55 7.14 6.75
CA CYS A 25 6.49 7.93 7.54
C CYS A 25 7.11 7.07 8.67
N PRO A 26 8.40 6.70 8.57
CA PRO A 26 9.03 5.80 9.54
C PRO A 26 9.25 6.41 10.93
N ASN A 27 9.22 7.74 11.05
CA ASN A 27 9.48 8.48 12.30
C ASN A 27 8.24 9.20 12.86
N PHE A 28 7.05 8.95 12.31
CA PHE A 28 5.80 9.49 12.83
C PHE A 28 4.83 8.35 13.15
N PRO A 29 4.59 8.00 14.43
CA PRO A 29 3.86 6.80 14.84
C PRO A 29 2.49 6.63 14.17
N THR A 30 1.76 7.72 13.94
CA THR A 30 0.45 7.69 13.29
C THR A 30 0.51 7.22 11.82
N TYR A 31 1.65 7.42 11.15
CA TYR A 31 1.90 7.14 9.73
C TYR A 31 2.95 6.04 9.54
N GLN A 32 3.29 5.30 10.60
CA GLN A 32 4.23 4.20 10.56
C GLN A 32 3.55 2.92 10.01
N TYR A 33 2.83 3.08 8.91
CA TYR A 33 2.09 2.05 8.18
C TYR A 33 2.28 2.25 6.67
N ALA A 34 1.91 1.25 5.89
CA ALA A 34 1.98 1.29 4.44
C ALA A 34 0.60 1.53 3.81
N TRP A 35 0.56 2.33 2.74
CA TRP A 35 -0.60 2.53 1.88
C TRP A 35 -0.25 2.06 0.47
N LEU A 36 -1.23 1.48 -0.23
CA LEU A 36 -1.05 1.12 -1.62
C LEU A 36 -0.78 2.36 -2.48
N ARG A 37 -1.56 3.44 -2.30
CA ARG A 37 -1.37 4.73 -2.99
C ARG A 37 0.05 5.26 -2.86
N ASP A 38 0.49 5.49 -1.62
CA ASP A 38 1.79 6.10 -1.32
C ASP A 38 2.93 5.20 -1.82
N GLY A 39 2.80 3.89 -1.61
CA GLY A 39 3.76 2.90 -2.07
C GLY A 39 3.84 2.77 -3.60
N SER A 40 2.73 2.88 -4.33
CA SER A 40 2.70 2.83 -5.80
C SER A 40 3.52 3.95 -6.41
N PHE A 41 3.41 5.18 -5.88
CA PHE A 41 4.23 6.30 -6.35
C PHE A 41 5.71 6.14 -5.96
N CYS A 42 6.02 5.57 -4.80
CA CYS A 42 7.40 5.23 -4.42
C CYS A 42 8.00 4.16 -5.34
N ALA A 43 7.24 3.11 -5.62
CA ALA A 43 7.64 2.03 -6.53
C ALA A 43 7.89 2.58 -7.94
N LEU A 44 6.97 3.38 -8.48
CA LEU A 44 7.15 4.03 -9.79
C LEU A 44 8.39 4.91 -9.82
N ALA A 45 8.61 5.75 -8.79
CA ALA A 45 9.79 6.60 -8.73
C ALA A 45 11.08 5.75 -8.74
N LEU A 46 11.14 4.70 -7.94
CA LEU A 46 12.30 3.82 -7.86
C LEU A 46 12.52 3.02 -9.15
N ASP A 47 11.47 2.55 -9.80
CA ASP A 47 11.53 1.90 -11.11
C ASP A 47 12.14 2.82 -12.17
N LEU A 48 11.66 4.08 -12.24
CA LEU A 48 12.20 5.11 -13.14
C LEU A 48 13.67 5.46 -12.83
N THR A 49 14.16 5.19 -11.62
CA THR A 49 15.58 5.37 -11.24
C THR A 49 16.44 4.13 -11.47
N GLY A 50 15.89 3.05 -12.06
CA GLY A 50 16.57 1.79 -12.29
C GLY A 50 16.60 0.85 -11.08
N GLN A 51 15.90 1.18 -10.00
CA GLN A 51 15.76 0.35 -8.79
C GLN A 51 14.57 -0.60 -8.91
N THR A 52 14.46 -1.27 -10.05
CA THR A 52 13.29 -2.09 -10.44
C THR A 52 13.02 -3.22 -9.44
N GLY A 53 14.06 -3.81 -8.85
CA GLY A 53 13.91 -4.85 -7.82
C GLY A 53 13.26 -4.34 -6.52
N SER A 54 13.33 -3.03 -6.24
CA SER A 54 12.59 -2.44 -5.11
C SER A 54 11.10 -2.32 -5.44
N ALA A 55 10.77 -1.85 -6.65
CA ALA A 55 9.40 -1.77 -7.13
C ALA A 55 8.73 -3.16 -7.21
N ASP A 56 9.45 -4.17 -7.70
CA ASP A 56 8.97 -5.54 -7.78
C ASP A 56 8.57 -6.12 -6.42
N ARG A 57 9.39 -5.88 -5.37
CA ARG A 57 9.03 -6.30 -4.00
C ARG A 57 7.75 -5.63 -3.51
N PHE A 58 7.55 -4.35 -3.83
CA PHE A 58 6.31 -3.65 -3.48
C PHE A 58 5.09 -4.26 -4.18
N HIS A 59 5.20 -4.57 -5.47
CA HIS A 59 4.11 -5.23 -6.20
C HIS A 59 3.81 -6.63 -5.63
N HIS A 60 4.84 -7.40 -5.28
CA HIS A 60 4.66 -8.70 -4.61
C HIS A 60 3.94 -8.57 -3.26
N TRP A 61 4.32 -7.57 -2.46
CA TRP A 61 3.67 -7.25 -1.19
C TRP A 61 2.19 -6.88 -1.38
N GLY A 62 1.89 -5.93 -2.29
CA GLY A 62 0.53 -5.51 -2.59
C GLY A 62 -0.34 -6.66 -3.11
N MET A 63 0.19 -7.48 -4.01
CA MET A 63 -0.50 -8.69 -4.46
C MET A 63 -0.70 -9.71 -3.33
N GLY A 64 0.22 -9.77 -2.36
CA GLY A 64 0.07 -10.55 -1.13
C GLY A 64 -1.17 -10.15 -0.34
N ILE A 65 -1.36 -8.84 -0.13
CA ILE A 65 -2.55 -8.28 0.53
C ILE A 65 -3.83 -8.67 -0.21
N LEU A 66 -3.87 -8.46 -1.53
CA LEU A 66 -5.07 -8.75 -2.33
C LEU A 66 -5.44 -10.23 -2.28
N ARG A 67 -4.45 -11.13 -2.30
CA ARG A 67 -4.68 -12.57 -2.13
C ARG A 67 -5.17 -12.91 -0.73
N HIS A 68 -4.55 -12.33 0.30
CA HIS A 68 -4.93 -12.56 1.70
C HIS A 68 -6.38 -12.15 1.97
N TYR A 69 -6.81 -11.00 1.46
CA TYR A 69 -8.16 -10.45 1.67
C TYR A 69 -9.13 -10.73 0.50
N GLN A 70 -8.84 -11.70 -0.36
CA GLN A 70 -9.65 -11.99 -1.55
C GLN A 70 -11.12 -12.25 -1.23
N ALA A 71 -11.41 -13.00 -0.15
CA ALA A 71 -12.79 -13.31 0.25
C ALA A 71 -13.57 -12.04 0.64
N LYS A 72 -12.92 -11.13 1.38
CA LYS A 72 -13.49 -9.83 1.81
C LYS A 72 -13.80 -8.94 0.60
N LEU A 73 -12.85 -8.83 -0.32
CA LEU A 73 -13.02 -8.12 -1.59
C LEU A 73 -14.19 -8.69 -2.40
N ARG A 74 -14.25 -10.03 -2.53
CA ARG A 74 -15.30 -10.69 -3.30
C ARG A 74 -16.69 -10.44 -2.71
N ALA A 75 -16.83 -10.53 -1.39
CA ALA A 75 -18.09 -10.24 -0.72
C ALA A 75 -18.58 -8.80 -0.98
N CYS A 76 -17.66 -7.82 -0.97
CA CYS A 76 -17.99 -6.43 -1.28
C CYS A 76 -18.43 -6.26 -2.74
N ILE A 77 -17.71 -6.88 -3.68
CA ILE A 77 -18.04 -6.85 -5.11
C ILE A 77 -19.42 -7.48 -5.36
N ASP A 78 -19.66 -8.68 -4.81
CA ASP A 78 -20.92 -9.41 -5.00
C ASP A 78 -22.12 -8.65 -4.43
N LEU A 79 -21.94 -7.94 -3.28
CA LEU A 79 -22.98 -7.09 -2.71
C LEU A 79 -23.26 -5.86 -3.58
N ALA A 80 -22.21 -5.18 -4.06
CA ALA A 80 -22.34 -4.02 -4.94
C ALA A 80 -23.04 -4.38 -6.26
N GLN A 81 -22.71 -5.53 -6.85
CA GLN A 81 -23.35 -6.02 -8.09
C GLN A 81 -24.84 -6.31 -7.93
N LYS A 82 -25.31 -6.62 -6.71
CA LYS A 82 -26.72 -6.82 -6.39
C LYS A 82 -27.46 -5.51 -6.07
N GLY A 83 -26.80 -4.36 -6.27
CA GLY A 83 -27.35 -3.03 -5.95
C GLY A 83 -27.23 -2.65 -4.46
N GLY A 84 -26.52 -3.45 -3.66
CA GLY A 84 -26.23 -3.12 -2.26
C GLY A 84 -25.07 -2.14 -2.13
N ASN A 85 -24.90 -1.55 -0.94
CA ASN A 85 -23.76 -0.72 -0.60
C ASN A 85 -22.99 -1.37 0.57
N PRO A 86 -21.78 -1.91 0.36
CA PRO A 86 -21.02 -2.51 1.45
C PRO A 86 -20.64 -1.43 2.48
N PRO A 87 -20.80 -1.70 3.78
CA PRO A 87 -20.31 -0.77 4.79
C PRO A 87 -18.79 -0.65 4.68
N SER A 88 -18.25 0.56 4.85
CA SER A 88 -16.82 0.80 4.63
C SER A 88 -15.92 -0.10 5.47
N SER A 89 -16.34 -0.45 6.70
CA SER A 89 -15.61 -1.39 7.57
C SER A 89 -15.55 -2.83 7.06
N ALA A 90 -16.49 -3.25 6.20
CA ALA A 90 -16.46 -4.55 5.54
C ALA A 90 -15.57 -4.53 4.28
N CYS A 91 -15.22 -3.35 3.77
CA CYS A 91 -14.31 -3.18 2.65
C CYS A 91 -12.86 -3.26 3.10
N LEU A 92 -11.97 -3.48 2.13
CA LEU A 92 -10.53 -3.49 2.36
C LEU A 92 -10.08 -2.17 3.04
N HIS A 93 -9.22 -2.30 4.05
CA HIS A 93 -8.64 -1.17 4.75
C HIS A 93 -7.72 -0.37 3.82
N SER A 94 -7.51 0.91 4.15
CA SER A 94 -6.70 1.81 3.32
C SER A 94 -5.21 1.75 3.65
N ARG A 95 -4.85 1.23 4.83
CA ARG A 95 -3.47 1.05 5.28
C ARG A 95 -3.22 -0.28 5.98
N PHE A 96 -1.98 -0.72 5.87
CA PHE A 96 -1.53 -2.03 6.27
C PHE A 96 -0.27 -1.95 7.13
N THR A 97 -0.06 -2.97 7.96
CA THR A 97 1.24 -3.25 8.54
C THR A 97 2.23 -3.60 7.41
N VAL A 98 3.53 -3.59 7.71
CA VAL A 98 4.53 -4.05 6.74
C VAL A 98 4.34 -5.52 6.36
N ASP A 99 3.71 -6.32 7.22
CA ASP A 99 3.41 -7.73 6.95
C ASP A 99 2.14 -7.91 6.10
N GLY A 100 1.42 -6.82 5.81
CA GLY A 100 0.24 -6.81 4.95
C GLY A 100 -1.09 -6.96 5.70
N ASP A 101 -1.10 -6.89 7.03
CA ASP A 101 -2.33 -6.96 7.82
C ASP A 101 -3.05 -5.61 7.85
N GLU A 102 -4.39 -5.62 7.84
CA GLU A 102 -5.20 -4.43 8.07
C GLU A 102 -4.94 -3.85 9.46
N VAL A 103 -4.62 -2.56 9.52
CA VAL A 103 -4.38 -1.86 10.80
C VAL A 103 -5.72 -1.69 11.53
N PRO A 104 -5.86 -2.17 12.78
CA PRO A 104 -7.09 -1.98 13.55
C PRO A 104 -7.38 -0.50 13.82
N GLY A 105 -8.67 -0.13 13.82
CA GLY A 105 -9.13 1.17 14.27
C GLY A 105 -10.02 1.91 13.30
N ASN A 106 -10.40 3.12 13.68
CA ASN A 106 -11.33 3.96 12.92
C ASN A 106 -10.54 4.96 12.06
N TRP A 107 -9.79 4.44 11.09
CA TRP A 107 -9.23 5.25 10.02
C TRP A 107 -10.19 5.28 8.83
N GLY A 108 -9.97 6.17 7.86
CA GLY A 108 -10.79 6.20 6.64
C GLY A 108 -10.69 4.88 5.88
N HIS A 109 -11.70 4.00 6.07
CA HIS A 109 -11.88 2.76 5.31
C HIS A 109 -12.38 3.07 3.90
N HIS A 110 -12.27 2.11 2.97
CA HIS A 110 -12.86 2.20 1.63
C HIS A 110 -12.31 3.33 0.74
N GLN A 111 -10.99 3.56 0.79
CA GLN A 111 -10.29 4.39 -0.18
C GLN A 111 -9.90 3.53 -1.39
N LEU A 112 -10.70 3.60 -2.46
CA LEU A 112 -10.50 2.77 -3.65
C LEU A 112 -9.35 3.23 -4.53
N ASP A 113 -8.89 4.47 -4.37
CA ASP A 113 -7.86 5.05 -5.22
C ASP A 113 -6.52 4.32 -5.10
N GLY A 114 -6.16 3.82 -3.91
CA GLY A 114 -4.95 3.01 -3.75
C GLY A 114 -4.97 1.67 -4.48
N LEU A 115 -6.15 1.14 -4.83
CA LEU A 115 -6.27 -0.05 -5.69
C LEU A 115 -6.13 0.28 -7.18
N GLY A 116 -6.34 1.55 -7.56
CA GLY A 116 -6.29 2.02 -8.94
C GLY A 116 -4.95 2.66 -9.35
N THR A 117 -4.03 2.89 -8.40
CA THR A 117 -2.67 3.41 -8.63
C THR A 117 -1.67 2.32 -8.96
#